data_AF-A0A9J7BY27-F1
#
_entry.id   AF-A0A9J7BY27-F1
#
_cell.length_a   1.000
_cell.length_b   1.000
_cell.length_c   1.000
_cell.angle_alpha   90.00
_cell.angle_beta   90.00
_cell.angle_gamma   90.00
#
_symmetry.space_group_name_H-M   'P 1'
#
loop_
_entity.id
_entity.type
_entity.pdbx_description
1 polymer ?
#
loop_
_entity_poly.entity_id
_entity_poly.type
_entity_poly.pdbx_seq_one_letter_code
_entity_poly.pdbx_strand_id
1 'polypeptide(L)' 'MTKYELRNYITADGKDIVSRWLSGLRDRAARVAIDRRLNRIENGNFGDHKFCQDGVWELRVDLGPGYRVYYALMGSR' A
#
# COMPACT_ATOMS: atom_id res chain seq x y z
N MET A 1 -17.01 -5.42 -11.03
CA MET A 1 -15.87 -5.37 -10.10
C MET A 1 -15.71 -3.94 -9.62
N THR A 2 -15.55 -3.72 -8.31
CA THR A 2 -15.28 -2.40 -7.75
C THR A 2 -13.86 -2.00 -8.09
N LYS A 3 -13.68 -0.83 -8.71
CA LYS A 3 -12.35 -0.26 -8.96
C LYS A 3 -11.99 0.70 -7.83
N TYR A 4 -10.76 0.59 -7.35
CA TYR A 4 -10.19 1.52 -6.37
C TYR A 4 -9.15 2.39 -7.06
N GLU A 5 -9.13 3.68 -6.70
CA GLU A 5 -8.06 4.58 -7.08
C GLU A 5 -7.03 4.60 -5.94
N LEU A 6 -5.78 4.29 -6.24
CA LEU A 6 -4.71 4.41 -5.26
C LEU A 6 -4.17 5.84 -5.24
N ARG A 7 -4.15 6.44 -4.05
CA ARG A 7 -3.54 7.74 -3.80
C ARG A 7 -2.47 7.59 -2.73
N ASN A 8 -1.28 8.09 -3.03
CA ASN A 8 -0.22 8.18 -2.04
C ASN A 8 -0.60 9.21 -0.97
N TYR A 9 -0.24 8.92 0.27
CA TYR A 9 -0.35 9.88 1.34
C TYR A 9 0.69 10.99 1.14
N ILE A 10 0.20 12.22 1.03
CA ILE A 10 1.01 13.43 0.97
C ILE A 10 0.95 14.10 2.34
N THR A 11 2.11 14.34 2.94
CA THR A 11 2.21 15.04 4.22
C THR A 11 1.76 16.50 4.08
N ALA A 12 1.47 17.17 5.21
CA ALA A 12 1.05 18.57 5.21
C ALA A 12 2.08 19.52 4.55
N ASP A 13 3.36 19.16 4.56
CA ASP A 13 4.45 19.88 3.88
C ASP A 13 4.72 19.41 2.44
N GLY A 14 3.79 18.64 1.85
CA GLY A 14 3.81 18.29 0.42
C GLY A 14 4.72 17.11 0.04
N LYS A 15 5.18 16.30 1.00
CA LYS A 15 6.08 15.17 0.72
C LYS A 15 5.28 13.90 0.41
N ASP A 16 5.58 13.30 -0.74
CA ASP A 16 5.18 11.93 -1.05
C ASP A 16 6.13 10.95 -0.35
N ILE A 17 5.76 10.54 0.86
CA ILE A 17 6.56 9.62 1.67
C ILE A 17 6.55 8.20 1.11
N VAL A 18 5.48 7.80 0.41
CA VAL A 18 5.31 6.46 -0.14
C VAL A 18 6.24 6.27 -1.33
N SER A 19 6.19 7.19 -2.30
CA SER A 19 7.10 7.17 -3.47
C SER A 19 8.56 7.25 -3.04
N ARG A 20 8.88 8.13 -2.08
CA ARG A 20 10.24 8.26 -1.55
C ARG A 20 10.73 6.95 -0.94
N TRP A 21 9.94 6.35 -0.05
CA TRP A 21 10.30 5.08 0.59
C TRP A 21 10.47 3.95 -0.43
N LEU A 22 9.52 3.81 -1.37
CA LEU A 22 9.53 2.74 -2.36
C LEU A 22 10.71 2.87 -3.35
N SER A 23 11.04 4.11 -3.74
CA SER A 23 12.21 4.38 -4.59
C SER A 23 13.54 4.09 -3.88
N GLY A 24 13.60 4.29 -2.56
CA GLY A 24 14.77 4.03 -1.72
C GLY A 24 14.93 2.57 -1.29
N LEU A 25 13.94 1.72 -1.56
CA LEU A 25 13.96 0.32 -1.14
C LEU A 25 15.00 -0.48 -1.93
N ARG A 26 16.06 -0.92 -1.24
CA ARG A 26 17.17 -1.69 -1.85
C ARG A 26 16.75 -3.11 -2.26
N ASP A 27 15.79 -3.69 -1.55
CA ASP A 27 15.22 -4.99 -1.89
C ASP A 27 14.32 -4.87 -3.12
N ARG A 28 14.89 -5.20 -4.29
CA ARG A 28 14.19 -5.13 -5.57
C ARG A 28 13.04 -6.13 -5.66
N ALA A 29 13.19 -7.31 -5.06
CA ALA A 29 12.15 -8.33 -5.09
C ALA A 29 10.93 -7.87 -4.27
N ALA A 30 11.19 -7.26 -3.10
CA ALA A 30 10.14 -6.66 -2.28
C ALA A 30 9.45 -5.51 -2.98
N ARG A 31 10.21 -4.62 -3.62
CA ARG A 31 9.63 -3.52 -4.41
C ARG A 31 8.65 -4.03 -5.48
N VAL A 32 9.07 -5.01 -6.27
CA VAL A 32 8.21 -5.63 -7.30
C VAL A 32 6.98 -6.31 -6.67
N ALA A 33 7.14 -6.99 -5.53
CA ALA A 33 6.03 -7.63 -4.84
C ALA A 33 5.01 -6.62 -4.30
N ILE A 34 5.48 -5.48 -3.78
CA ILE A 34 4.65 -4.36 -3.33
C ILE A 34 3.92 -3.74 -4.53
N ASP A 35 4.61 -3.39 -5.62
CA ASP A 35 3.99 -2.81 -6.83
C ASP A 35 2.89 -3.72 -7.39
N ARG A 36 3.17 -5.02 -7.51
CA ARG A 36 2.18 -6.00 -7.96
C ARG A 36 0.99 -6.09 -7.01
N ARG A 37 1.19 -5.90 -5.71
CA ARG A 37 0.10 -5.90 -4.74
C ARG A 37 -0.77 -4.66 -4.89
N LEU A 38 -0.15 -3.49 -5.03
CA LEU A 38 -0.86 -2.22 -5.25
C LEU A 38 -1.72 -2.29 -6.52
N ASN A 39 -1.16 -2.75 -7.65
CA ASN A 39 -1.92 -2.91 -8.90
C ASN A 39 -3.14 -3.88 -8.78
N ARG A 40 -3.07 -4.87 -7.89
CA ARG A 40 -4.20 -5.78 -7.64
C ARG A 40 -5.31 -5.12 -6.82
N ILE A 41 -4.96 -4.22 -5.91
CA ILE A 41 -5.92 -3.48 -5.08
C ILE A 41 -6.82 -2.59 -5.93
N GLU A 42 -6.29 -1.99 -7.01
CA GLU A 42 -7.09 -1.20 -7.94
C GLU A 42 -8.27 -2.00 -8.54
N ASN A 43 -8.13 -3.33 -8.61
CA ASN A 43 -9.17 -4.26 -9.07
C ASN A 43 -9.95 -4.93 -7.92
N GLY A 44 -9.77 -4.45 -6.69
CA GLY A 44 -10.42 -4.95 -5.48
C GLY A 44 -9.81 -6.23 -4.90
N ASN A 45 -8.62 -6.64 -5.35
CA ASN A 45 -7.92 -7.80 -4.81
C ASN A 45 -6.81 -7.36 -3.83
N PHE A 46 -7.16 -7.30 -2.55
CA PHE A 46 -6.26 -6.89 -1.46
C PHE A 46 -5.25 -7.98 -1.05
N GLY A 47 -5.58 -9.25 -1.32
CA GLY A 47 -4.78 -10.39 -0.87
C GLY A 47 -4.68 -10.44 0.66
N ASP A 48 -3.47 -10.69 1.17
CA ASP A 48 -3.22 -10.66 2.61
C ASP A 48 -3.19 -9.20 3.14
N HIS A 49 -4.23 -8.88 3.89
CA HIS A 49 -4.42 -7.59 4.56
C HIS A 49 -5.17 -7.76 5.88
N LYS A 50 -5.03 -6.81 6.79
CA LYS A 50 -5.66 -6.84 8.11
C LYS A 50 -6.13 -5.45 8.51
N PHE A 51 -7.32 -5.36 9.11
CA PHE A 51 -7.75 -4.13 9.77
C PHE A 51 -6.91 -3.90 11.05
N CYS A 52 -6.39 -2.69 11.21
CA CYS A 52 -5.66 -2.28 12.41
C CYS A 52 -6.62 -1.59 13.38
N GLN A 53 -6.76 -0.26 13.26
CA GLN A 53 -7.64 0.58 14.06
C GLN A 53 -7.95 1.88 13.30
N ASP A 54 -9.02 2.59 13.70
CA ASP A 54 -9.34 3.95 13.22
C ASP A 54 -9.35 4.11 11.68
N GLY A 55 -9.89 3.11 10.98
CA GLY A 55 -9.96 3.11 9.51
C GLY A 55 -8.64 2.79 8.80
N VAL A 56 -7.58 2.49 9.54
CA VAL A 56 -6.28 2.06 9.01
C VAL A 56 -6.25 0.55 8.81
N TRP A 57 -5.77 0.16 7.65
CA TRP A 57 -5.54 -1.22 7.23
C TRP A 57 -4.06 -1.43 6.94
N GLU A 58 -3.60 -2.66 7.12
CA GLU A 58 -2.25 -3.10 6.81
C GLU A 58 -2.28 -4.11 5.67
N LEU A 59 -1.49 -3.88 4.62
CA LEU A 59 -1.13 -4.88 3.62
C LEU A 59 0.13 -5.60 4.06
N ARG A 60 0.07 -6.93 4.06
CA ARG A 60 1.19 -7.78 4.48
C ARG A 60 1.89 -8.37 3.26
N VAL A 61 3.19 -8.07 3.15
CA VAL A 61 4.09 -8.60 2.13
C VAL A 61 5.22 -9.34 2.85
N ASP A 62 5.06 -10.66 3.00
CA ASP A 62 6.03 -11.52 3.69
C ASP A 62 7.16 -11.93 2.74
N LEU A 63 7.95 -10.93 2.34
CA LEU A 63 9.18 -11.12 1.56
C LEU A 63 10.34 -10.39 2.25
N GLY A 64 11.52 -11.01 2.26
CA GLY A 64 12.69 -10.47 2.94
C GLY A 64 12.41 -10.28 4.45
N PRO A 65 12.66 -9.10 5.03
CA PRO A 65 12.38 -8.82 6.46
C PRO A 65 10.88 -8.77 6.80
N GLY A 66 9.99 -8.83 5.81
CA GLY A 66 8.55 -8.62 5.98
C GLY A 66 8.21 -7.13 5.88
N TYR A 67 7.50 -6.76 4.82
CA TYR A 67 7.09 -5.38 4.55
C TYR A 67 5.61 -5.18 4.82
N ARG A 68 5.27 -3.98 5.30
CA ARG A 68 3.91 -3.56 5.62
C ARG A 68 3.61 -2.23 4.93
N VAL A 69 2.47 -2.15 4.27
CA VAL A 69 1.97 -0.91 3.67
C VAL A 69 0.65 -0.57 4.34
N TYR A 70 0.59 0.60 4.96
CA TYR A 70 -0.62 1.07 5.64
C TYR A 70 -1.45 1.91 4.68
N TYR A 71 -2.76 1.70 4.70
CA TYR A 71 -3.70 2.42 3.84
C TYR A 71 -5.03 2.62 4.55
N ALA A 72 -5.83 3.56 4.06
CA ALA A 72 -7.22 3.75 4.46
C ALA A 72 -8.09 3.71 3.21
N LEU A 73 -9.35 3.29 3.37
CA LEU A 73 -10.34 3.38 2.31
C LEU A 73 -11.06 4.72 2.45
N MET A 74 -10.87 5.60 1.49
CA MET A 74 -11.55 6.89 1.43
C MET A 74 -12.74 6.78 0.49
N GLY A 75 -13.92 7.10 1.02
CA GLY A 75 -15.19 6.84 0.34
C GLY A 75 -15.60 5.39 0.54
N SER A 76 -16.53 5.16 1.45
CA SER A 76 -17.37 3.98 1.40
C SER A 76 -18.64 4.33 0.66
N ARG A 77 -19.18 3.34 -0.03
CA ARG A 77 -20.56 3.31 -0.49
C ARG A 77 -21.52 3.68 0.65
#